data_AF-A0A943JR54-F1
#
_entry.id   AF-A0A943JR54-F1
#
_cell.length_a   1.000
_cell.length_b   1.000
_cell.length_c   1.000
_cell.angle_alpha   90.00
_cell.angle_beta   90.00
_cell.angle_gamma   90.00
#
_symmetry.space_group_name_H-M   'P 1'
#
loop_
_entity.id
_entity.type
_entity.pdbx_description
1 polymer ?
#
loop_
_entity_poly.entity_id
_entity_poly.type
_entity_poly.pdbx_seq_one_letter_code
_entity_poly.pdbx_strand_id
1 'polypeptide(L)'
;MKISELKGKKIVHICVILGIIVLILIIAGIIMLRYQVEGETNLPFELSKMIVVSTAESNEIEAVADTKWNFSVNQYNDIYLEIQKNDEYTKNINIKNITFENFVIEKNSGAENIKLYRANSEGKVVEDEAHLVGSSLTYKGEKETNLDELKISNQGSIILLRSVNQNVCEVRSNDEEIIHDGTLLAKGNANSEDLNYKLSFDVVIETSRDIKYKGTISIELPTGDVQTQGKTQLEKTDFSDVIFKRM
;
A
#
# COMPACT_ATOMS: atom_id res chain seq x y z
N MET A 1 13.37 27.95 66.63
CA MET A 1 13.36 27.91 65.15
C MET A 1 12.56 29.11 64.65
N LYS A 2 13.15 30.00 63.85
CA LYS A 2 12.50 31.28 63.47
C LYS A 2 11.42 31.04 62.40
N ILE A 3 10.28 31.72 62.48
CA ILE A 3 9.14 31.62 61.53
C ILE A 3 9.57 31.86 60.07
N SER A 4 10.65 32.63 59.85
CA SER A 4 11.27 32.86 58.53
C SER A 4 11.91 31.61 57.92
N GLU A 5 12.54 30.74 58.73
CA GLU A 5 13.16 29.49 58.26
C GLU A 5 12.10 28.46 57.84
N LEU A 6 10.95 28.46 58.53
CA LEU A 6 9.78 27.64 58.18
C LEU A 6 9.14 28.07 56.85
N LYS A 7 9.10 29.38 56.55
CA LYS A 7 8.60 29.90 55.27
C LYS A 7 9.53 29.58 54.10
N GLY A 8 10.85 29.72 54.29
CA GLY A 8 11.85 29.38 53.25
C GLY A 8 11.82 27.91 52.85
N LYS A 9 11.71 26.98 53.81
CA LYS A 9 11.58 25.53 53.53
C LYS A 9 10.31 25.20 52.73
N LYS A 10 9.19 25.86 53.02
CA LYS A 10 7.93 25.68 52.25
C LYS A 10 8.06 26.18 50.81
N ILE A 11 8.72 27.33 50.58
CA ILE A 11 8.94 27.88 49.24
C ILE A 11 9.85 26.95 48.41
N VAL A 12 10.95 26.47 48.98
CA VAL A 12 11.84 25.50 48.31
C VAL A 12 11.07 24.22 47.94
N HIS A 13 10.25 23.69 48.84
CA HIS A 13 9.44 22.50 48.57
C HIS A 13 8.46 22.71 47.40
N ILE A 14 7.80 23.87 47.36
CA ILE A 14 6.91 24.25 46.25
C ILE A 14 7.67 24.35 44.92
N CYS A 15 8.84 25.00 44.91
CA CYS A 15 9.68 25.12 43.71
C CYS A 15 10.16 23.75 43.21
N VAL A 16 10.52 22.83 44.11
CA VAL A 16 10.91 21.45 43.75
C VAL A 16 9.75 20.70 43.12
N ILE A 17 8.55 20.78 43.70
CA ILE A 17 7.35 20.14 43.13
C ILE A 17 7.05 20.70 41.73
N LEU A 18 7.08 22.03 41.56
CA LEU A 18 6.91 22.67 40.26
C LEU A 18 7.96 22.20 39.24
N GLY A 19 9.22 22.08 39.64
CA GLY A 19 10.29 21.57 38.79
C GLY A 19 10.04 20.13 38.31
N ILE A 20 9.56 19.26 39.21
CA ILE A 20 9.20 17.88 38.87
C ILE A 20 8.02 17.86 37.88
N ILE A 21 7.00 18.69 38.08
CA ILE A 21 5.85 18.78 37.16
C ILE A 21 6.30 19.24 35.77
N VAL A 22 7.14 20.27 35.69
CA VAL A 22 7.69 20.76 34.41
C VAL A 22 8.49 19.66 33.71
N LEU A 23 9.32 18.91 34.44
CA LEU A 23 10.09 17.81 33.88
C LEU A 23 9.19 16.70 33.32
N ILE A 24 8.12 16.33 34.04
CA ILE A 24 7.14 15.33 33.57
C ILE A 24 6.47 15.80 32.28
N LEU A 25 6.09 17.08 32.19
CA LEU A 25 5.48 17.64 30.97
C LEU A 25 6.44 17.65 29.79
N ILE A 26 7.72 17.95 30.00
CA ILE A 26 8.74 17.87 28.95
C ILE A 26 8.89 16.43 28.45
N ILE A 27 8.99 15.46 29.36
CA ILE A 27 9.11 14.04 28.99
C ILE A 27 7.88 13.58 28.21
N ALA A 28 6.67 13.90 28.69
CA ALA A 28 5.42 13.59 28.00
C ALA A 28 5.36 14.24 26.61
N GLY A 29 5.78 15.50 26.49
CA GLY A 29 5.88 16.21 25.22
C GLY A 29 6.84 15.54 24.24
N ILE A 30 8.02 15.12 24.69
CA ILE A 30 8.99 14.38 23.87
C ILE A 30 8.41 13.04 23.41
N ILE A 31 7.74 12.29 24.29
CA ILE A 31 7.09 11.01 23.92
C ILE A 31 6.01 11.24 22.86
N MET A 32 5.19 12.30 23.01
CA MET A 32 4.14 12.64 22.06
C MET A 32 4.70 13.06 20.69
N LEU A 33 5.80 13.83 20.68
CA LEU A 33 6.49 14.22 19.46
C LEU A 33 7.11 13.01 18.75
N ARG A 34 7.76 12.11 19.49
CA ARG A 34 8.29 10.85 18.94
C ARG A 34 7.17 10.02 18.34
N TYR A 35 6.05 9.86 19.02
CA TYR A 35 4.89 9.14 18.47
C TYR A 35 4.33 9.79 17.19
N GLN A 36 4.34 11.13 17.09
CA GLN A 36 3.89 11.80 15.88
C GLN A 36 4.77 11.48 14.65
N VAL A 37 6.08 11.30 14.87
CA VAL A 37 7.06 11.04 13.82
C VAL A 37 7.20 9.55 13.52
N GLU A 38 7.36 8.73 14.56
CA GLU A 38 7.67 7.28 14.47
C GLU A 38 6.39 6.42 14.40
N GLY A 39 5.26 6.91 14.89
CA GLY A 39 4.02 6.13 14.98
C GLY A 39 4.07 5.03 16.05
N GLU A 40 3.32 3.95 15.82
CA GLU A 40 3.33 2.75 16.65
C GLU A 40 4.55 1.89 16.32
N THR A 41 5.48 1.78 17.29
CA THR A 41 6.74 1.07 17.08
C THR A 41 6.64 -0.43 17.34
N ASN A 42 5.55 -0.91 17.93
CA ASN A 42 5.32 -2.33 18.20
C ASN A 42 3.90 -2.73 17.75
N LEU A 43 3.72 -2.76 16.43
CA LEU A 43 2.48 -3.22 15.81
C LEU A 43 2.28 -4.72 16.04
N PRO A 44 1.04 -5.19 16.20
CA PRO A 44 0.74 -6.63 16.30
C PRO A 44 0.90 -7.37 14.97
N PHE A 45 0.72 -6.67 13.86
CA PHE A 45 0.87 -7.17 12.50
C PHE A 45 1.58 -6.10 11.68
N GLU A 46 2.47 -6.51 10.80
CA GLU A 46 3.31 -5.63 9.99
C GLU A 46 3.17 -5.95 8.51
N LEU A 47 3.31 -4.92 7.68
CA LEU A 47 3.60 -5.10 6.26
C LEU A 47 5.08 -5.45 6.16
N SER A 48 5.41 -6.71 5.90
CA SER A 48 6.79 -7.21 5.94
C SER A 48 7.46 -7.22 4.58
N LYS A 49 6.66 -7.32 3.51
CA LYS A 49 7.14 -7.30 2.14
C LYS A 49 6.11 -6.73 1.19
N MET A 50 6.60 -6.03 0.19
CA MET A 50 5.85 -5.65 -0.99
C MET A 50 6.65 -6.02 -2.23
N ILE A 51 6.00 -6.69 -3.17
CA ILE A 51 6.55 -6.98 -4.48
C ILE A 51 5.66 -6.30 -5.50
N VAL A 52 6.25 -5.52 -6.40
CA VAL A 52 5.56 -4.95 -7.55
C VAL A 52 6.13 -5.57 -8.80
N VAL A 53 5.27 -6.12 -9.65
CA VAL A 53 5.64 -6.65 -10.96
C VAL A 53 4.95 -5.82 -12.03
N SER A 54 5.73 -5.22 -12.93
CA SER A 54 5.19 -4.35 -13.98
C SER A 54 5.41 -4.96 -15.36
N THR A 55 4.39 -4.89 -16.22
CA THR A 55 4.40 -5.40 -17.60
C THR A 55 3.32 -4.70 -18.44
N ALA A 56 3.12 -5.13 -19.68
CA ALA A 56 1.94 -4.81 -20.49
C ALA A 56 1.41 -6.08 -21.17
N GLU A 57 0.13 -6.10 -21.51
CA GLU A 57 -0.46 -7.14 -22.37
C GLU A 57 -1.40 -6.50 -23.40
N SER A 58 -1.69 -7.24 -24.45
CA SER A 58 -2.56 -6.80 -25.54
C SER A 58 -4.01 -7.23 -25.32
N ASN A 59 -4.94 -6.38 -25.74
CA ASN A 59 -6.34 -6.74 -25.92
C ASN A 59 -6.67 -6.64 -27.41
N GLU A 60 -7.26 -7.69 -27.97
CA GLU A 60 -7.69 -7.68 -29.37
C GLU A 60 -8.74 -6.59 -29.59
N ILE A 61 -8.58 -5.82 -30.67
CA ILE A 61 -9.55 -4.82 -31.12
C ILE A 61 -9.96 -5.14 -32.56
N GLU A 62 -10.92 -4.39 -33.12
CA GLU A 62 -11.43 -4.64 -34.47
C GLU A 62 -10.31 -4.72 -35.50
N ALA A 63 -10.34 -5.74 -36.37
CA ALA A 63 -9.30 -5.93 -37.38
C ALA A 63 -9.28 -4.77 -38.39
N VAL A 64 -8.07 -4.35 -38.79
CA VAL A 64 -7.86 -3.33 -39.83
C VAL A 64 -7.31 -4.00 -41.09
N ALA A 65 -7.76 -3.55 -42.25
CA ALA A 65 -7.29 -4.06 -43.53
C ALA A 65 -5.75 -3.99 -43.63
N ASP A 66 -5.15 -4.99 -44.27
CA ASP A 66 -3.71 -5.09 -44.51
C ASP A 66 -2.83 -5.15 -43.23
N THR A 67 -3.40 -5.56 -42.10
CA THR A 67 -2.69 -5.82 -40.84
C THR A 67 -2.99 -7.20 -40.28
N LYS A 68 -1.95 -7.94 -39.88
CA LYS A 68 -2.08 -9.24 -39.21
C LYS A 68 -2.49 -9.08 -37.74
N TRP A 69 -1.93 -8.07 -37.09
CA TRP A 69 -2.15 -7.77 -35.69
C TRP A 69 -2.69 -6.35 -35.54
N ASN A 70 -3.79 -6.24 -34.80
CA ASN A 70 -4.33 -4.97 -34.34
C ASN A 70 -4.84 -5.14 -32.91
N PHE A 71 -4.18 -4.49 -31.96
CA PHE A 71 -4.53 -4.62 -30.54
C PHE A 71 -4.31 -3.30 -29.79
N SER A 72 -5.13 -3.07 -28.76
CA SER A 72 -4.83 -2.08 -27.73
C SER A 72 -3.91 -2.70 -26.68
N VAL A 73 -3.12 -1.88 -26.00
CA VAL A 73 -2.18 -2.33 -24.98
C VAL A 73 -2.59 -1.76 -23.63
N ASN A 74 -2.73 -2.63 -22.64
CA ASN A 74 -2.89 -2.26 -21.26
C ASN A 74 -1.56 -2.43 -20.53
N GLN A 75 -1.24 -1.50 -19.65
CA GLN A 75 -0.10 -1.59 -18.75
C GLN A 75 -0.59 -2.13 -17.40
N TYR A 76 0.15 -3.09 -16.85
CA TYR A 76 -0.19 -3.85 -15.66
C TYR A 76 0.85 -3.67 -14.57
N ASN A 77 0.37 -3.52 -13.34
CA ASN A 77 1.18 -3.48 -12.14
C ASN A 77 0.55 -4.38 -11.06
N ASP A 78 1.15 -5.54 -10.83
CA ASP A 78 0.74 -6.49 -9.79
C ASP A 78 1.47 -6.18 -8.49
N ILE A 79 0.72 -5.78 -7.47
CA ILE A 79 1.20 -5.32 -6.16
C ILE A 79 0.84 -6.38 -5.12
N TYR A 80 1.84 -7.16 -4.72
CA TYR A 80 1.74 -8.13 -3.64
C TYR A 80 2.10 -7.45 -2.32
N LEU A 81 1.24 -7.60 -1.32
CA LEU A 81 1.40 -7.05 0.02
C LEU A 81 1.39 -8.20 1.03
N GLU A 82 2.53 -8.47 1.67
CA GLU A 82 2.67 -9.49 2.69
C GLU A 82 2.43 -8.87 4.07
N ILE A 83 1.33 -9.25 4.70
CA ILE A 83 1.03 -8.87 6.08
C ILE A 83 1.29 -10.09 6.95
N GLN A 84 2.13 -9.94 7.97
CA GLN A 84 2.48 -11.02 8.89
C GLN A 84 2.31 -10.58 10.33
N LYS A 85 2.20 -11.55 11.22
CA LYS A 85 2.26 -11.30 12.66
C LYS A 85 3.66 -10.81 13.03
N ASN A 86 3.72 -9.77 13.87
CA ASN A 86 4.97 -9.36 14.47
C ASN A 86 5.35 -10.35 15.58
N ASP A 87 6.46 -11.06 15.41
CA ASP A 87 6.96 -12.04 16.38
C ASP A 87 7.37 -11.42 17.72
N GLU A 88 7.71 -10.13 17.75
CA GLU A 88 8.01 -9.39 18.98
C GLU A 88 6.74 -9.00 19.77
N TYR A 89 5.56 -9.13 19.15
CA TYR A 89 4.29 -8.79 19.80
C TYR A 89 3.79 -9.94 20.69
N THR A 90 4.10 -9.82 21.99
CA THR A 90 3.87 -10.89 22.99
C THR A 90 2.41 -11.19 23.33
N LYS A 91 1.45 -10.32 23.00
CA LYS A 91 0.05 -10.50 23.38
C LYS A 91 -0.67 -11.33 22.31
N ASN A 92 -1.46 -12.31 22.75
CA ASN A 92 -2.36 -13.01 21.84
C ASN A 92 -3.38 -12.01 21.25
N ILE A 93 -3.33 -11.88 19.93
CA ILE A 93 -4.14 -10.97 19.13
C ILE A 93 -4.22 -11.51 17.71
N ASN A 94 -5.36 -11.27 17.08
CA ASN A 94 -5.65 -11.71 15.72
C ASN A 94 -6.08 -10.50 14.89
N ILE A 95 -5.92 -10.59 13.57
CA ILE A 95 -6.56 -9.65 12.65
C ILE A 95 -8.07 -9.85 12.73
N LYS A 96 -8.79 -8.75 12.89
CA LYS A 96 -10.25 -8.68 12.76
C LYS A 96 -10.63 -8.22 11.35
N ASN A 97 -10.00 -7.15 10.85
CA ASN A 97 -10.16 -6.68 9.48
C ASN A 97 -8.84 -6.11 8.95
N ILE A 98 -8.59 -6.24 7.65
CA ILE A 98 -7.64 -5.42 6.90
C ILE A 98 -8.45 -4.63 5.88
N THR A 99 -8.30 -3.31 5.89
CA THR A 99 -8.94 -2.43 4.92
C THR A 99 -7.90 -1.68 4.11
N PHE A 100 -8.05 -1.69 2.79
CA PHE A 100 -7.40 -0.77 1.88
C PHE A 100 -8.40 0.31 1.50
N GLU A 101 -8.05 1.58 1.69
CA GLU A 101 -8.96 2.70 1.42
C GLU A 101 -8.18 3.95 1.02
N ASN A 102 -8.91 5.00 0.64
CA ASN A 102 -8.33 6.28 0.23
C ASN A 102 -7.32 6.13 -0.90
N PHE A 103 -7.68 5.34 -1.92
CA PHE A 103 -6.89 5.22 -3.13
C PHE A 103 -6.78 6.58 -3.84
N VAL A 104 -5.55 7.01 -4.13
CA VAL A 104 -5.22 8.24 -4.84
C VAL A 104 -4.28 7.88 -5.98
N ILE A 105 -4.63 8.33 -7.19
CA ILE A 105 -3.84 8.16 -8.40
C ILE A 105 -3.40 9.55 -8.85
N GLU A 106 -2.10 9.81 -8.77
CA GLU A 106 -1.48 11.04 -9.26
C GLU A 106 -0.82 10.73 -10.60
N LYS A 107 -1.40 11.26 -11.68
CA LYS A 107 -0.93 11.05 -13.06
C LYS A 107 -1.08 12.35 -13.86
N ASN A 108 -0.17 12.60 -14.80
CA ASN A 108 -0.20 13.79 -15.66
C ASN A 108 -1.47 13.86 -16.53
N SER A 109 -1.89 12.72 -17.10
CA SER A 109 -3.06 12.62 -17.98
C SER A 109 -3.70 11.22 -17.88
N GLY A 110 -5.02 11.11 -18.08
CA GLY A 110 -5.70 9.81 -18.15
C GLY A 110 -5.72 9.01 -16.86
N ALA A 111 -5.81 9.67 -15.70
CA ALA A 111 -5.90 9.01 -14.40
C ALA A 111 -7.19 8.17 -14.27
N GLU A 112 -8.27 8.60 -14.93
CA GLU A 112 -9.56 7.92 -15.02
C GLU A 112 -9.50 6.56 -15.75
N ASN A 113 -8.44 6.33 -16.53
CA ASN A 113 -8.22 5.06 -17.23
C ASN A 113 -7.57 3.99 -16.33
N ILE A 114 -7.15 4.38 -15.12
CA ILE A 114 -6.53 3.46 -14.19
C ILE A 114 -7.60 2.80 -13.31
N LYS A 115 -7.63 1.47 -13.36
CA LYS A 115 -8.52 0.64 -12.53
C LYS A 115 -7.72 -0.25 -11.61
N LEU A 116 -8.30 -0.56 -10.46
CA LEU A 116 -7.73 -1.47 -9.47
C LEU A 116 -8.58 -2.72 -9.38
N TYR A 117 -7.94 -3.89 -9.37
CA TYR A 117 -8.60 -5.18 -9.25
C TYR A 117 -7.95 -6.01 -8.15
N ARG A 118 -8.75 -6.81 -7.45
CA ARG A 118 -8.27 -7.76 -6.45
C ARG A 118 -8.12 -9.16 -7.05
N ALA A 119 -7.25 -9.97 -6.45
CA ALA A 119 -7.17 -11.39 -6.78
C ALA A 119 -8.33 -12.22 -6.19
N ASN A 120 -8.62 -13.34 -6.85
CA ASN A 120 -9.50 -14.40 -6.39
C ASN A 120 -8.74 -15.39 -5.47
N SER A 121 -9.42 -16.41 -4.93
CA SER A 121 -8.78 -17.38 -4.01
C SER A 121 -7.70 -18.25 -4.66
N GLU A 122 -7.63 -18.32 -5.99
CA GLU A 122 -6.53 -18.99 -6.72
C GLU A 122 -5.29 -18.10 -6.86
N GLY A 123 -5.32 -16.87 -6.34
CA GLY A 123 -4.26 -15.89 -6.51
C GLY A 123 -4.21 -15.28 -7.92
N LYS A 124 -5.26 -15.45 -8.72
CA LYS A 124 -5.38 -14.87 -10.05
C LYS A 124 -6.19 -13.59 -9.99
N VAL A 125 -5.79 -12.59 -10.76
CA VAL A 125 -6.57 -11.38 -10.93
C VAL A 125 -7.56 -11.58 -12.07
N VAL A 126 -8.82 -11.24 -11.82
CA VAL A 126 -9.89 -11.26 -12.82
C VAL A 126 -10.33 -9.80 -13.03
N GLU A 127 -10.30 -9.34 -14.27
CA GLU A 127 -10.60 -7.94 -14.62
C GLU A 127 -12.10 -7.76 -14.90
N ASP A 128 -12.93 -8.04 -13.89
CA ASP A 128 -14.40 -7.91 -13.94
C ASP A 128 -14.96 -6.99 -12.84
N GLU A 129 -16.26 -6.71 -12.90
CA GLU A 129 -16.96 -5.86 -11.92
C GLU A 129 -16.97 -6.43 -10.50
N ALA A 130 -16.92 -7.76 -10.32
CA ALA A 130 -16.94 -8.39 -9.00
C ALA A 130 -15.59 -8.30 -8.27
N HIS A 131 -14.51 -8.08 -9.02
CA HIS A 131 -13.15 -7.94 -8.53
C HIS A 131 -12.64 -6.50 -8.61
N LEU A 132 -13.38 -5.59 -9.23
CA LEU A 132 -13.07 -4.17 -9.26
C LEU A 132 -13.02 -3.61 -7.83
N VAL A 133 -11.93 -2.94 -7.50
CA VAL A 133 -11.72 -2.27 -6.22
C VAL A 133 -12.26 -0.85 -6.32
N GLY A 134 -13.31 -0.57 -5.54
CA GLY A 134 -13.91 0.76 -5.43
C GLY A 134 -13.14 1.68 -4.48
N SER A 135 -13.86 2.49 -3.69
CA SER A 135 -13.26 3.41 -2.72
C SER A 135 -12.55 2.70 -1.56
N SER A 136 -12.96 1.47 -1.26
CA SER A 136 -12.37 0.65 -0.21
C SER A 136 -12.50 -0.84 -0.50
N LEU A 137 -11.60 -1.63 0.08
CA LEU A 137 -11.57 -3.08 0.04
C LEU A 137 -11.26 -3.60 1.44
N THR A 138 -12.21 -4.31 2.04
CA THR A 138 -12.06 -4.86 3.39
C THR A 138 -12.08 -6.37 3.37
N TYR A 139 -11.05 -6.98 3.95
CA TYR A 139 -10.97 -8.40 4.24
C TYR A 139 -11.23 -8.65 5.72
N LYS A 140 -12.14 -9.59 6.01
CA LYS A 140 -12.41 -10.05 7.38
C LYS A 140 -11.39 -11.11 7.80
N GLY A 141 -10.86 -11.00 9.01
CA GLY A 141 -9.98 -12.00 9.60
C GLY A 141 -10.71 -13.32 9.90
N GLU A 142 -10.19 -14.43 9.41
CA GLU A 142 -10.68 -15.80 9.61
C GLU A 142 -9.55 -16.80 9.79
N LYS A 143 -9.86 -18.08 10.07
CA LYS A 143 -8.83 -19.10 10.26
C LYS A 143 -8.00 -19.36 8.97
N GLU A 144 -8.65 -19.29 7.82
CA GLU A 144 -8.05 -19.56 6.50
C GLU A 144 -8.38 -18.40 5.56
N THR A 145 -7.48 -18.14 4.60
CA THR A 145 -7.68 -17.14 3.56
C THR A 145 -8.66 -17.67 2.51
N ASN A 146 -9.68 -16.87 2.17
CA ASN A 146 -10.59 -17.09 1.06
C ASN A 146 -10.90 -15.71 0.47
N LEU A 147 -10.19 -15.35 -0.58
CA LEU A 147 -10.25 -14.01 -1.15
C LEU A 147 -11.57 -13.75 -1.89
N ASP A 148 -12.23 -14.80 -2.40
CA ASP A 148 -13.54 -14.68 -3.05
C ASP A 148 -14.62 -14.22 -2.07
N GLU A 149 -14.54 -14.70 -0.83
CA GLU A 149 -15.43 -14.30 0.27
C GLU A 149 -14.94 -13.09 1.07
N LEU A 150 -13.89 -12.39 0.59
CA LEU A 150 -13.24 -11.28 1.30
C LEU A 150 -12.78 -11.67 2.71
N LYS A 151 -12.15 -12.84 2.84
CA LYS A 151 -11.58 -13.35 4.08
C LYS A 151 -10.07 -13.52 3.97
N ILE A 152 -9.37 -13.16 5.04
CA ILE A 152 -7.92 -13.34 5.15
C ILE A 152 -7.58 -14.09 6.44
N SER A 153 -6.54 -14.92 6.39
CA SER A 153 -5.96 -15.52 7.60
C SER A 153 -5.74 -14.47 8.69
N ASN A 154 -6.24 -14.76 9.87
CA ASN A 154 -6.20 -13.87 11.02
C ASN A 154 -4.81 -13.74 11.64
N GLN A 155 -3.82 -14.49 11.12
CA GLN A 155 -2.40 -14.38 11.44
C GLN A 155 -1.58 -13.65 10.37
N GLY A 156 -2.23 -13.17 9.30
CA GLY A 156 -1.56 -12.57 8.15
C GLY A 156 -1.58 -13.48 6.92
N SER A 157 -1.42 -12.86 5.75
CA SER A 157 -1.39 -13.50 4.44
C SER A 157 -0.85 -12.52 3.40
N ILE A 158 -0.76 -12.96 2.15
CA ILE A 158 -0.42 -12.10 1.01
C ILE A 158 -1.71 -11.64 0.34
N ILE A 159 -1.79 -10.36 0.03
CA ILE A 159 -2.88 -9.75 -0.73
C ILE A 159 -2.32 -9.23 -2.05
N LEU A 160 -2.98 -9.56 -3.16
CA LEU A 160 -2.63 -9.08 -4.50
C LEU A 160 -3.67 -8.06 -4.97
N LEU A 161 -3.17 -6.85 -5.29
CA LEU A 161 -3.88 -5.81 -6.00
C LEU A 161 -3.23 -5.60 -7.36
N ARG A 162 -4.01 -5.55 -8.43
CA ARG A 162 -3.54 -5.17 -9.76
C ARG A 162 -4.01 -3.77 -10.08
N SER A 163 -3.07 -2.91 -10.48
CA SER A 163 -3.39 -1.67 -11.16
C SER A 163 -3.26 -1.86 -12.67
N VAL A 164 -4.30 -1.47 -13.40
CA VAL A 164 -4.38 -1.52 -14.86
C VAL A 164 -4.51 -0.11 -15.39
N ASN A 165 -3.54 0.36 -16.16
CA ASN A 165 -3.68 1.57 -16.97
C ASN A 165 -4.16 1.12 -18.35
N GLN A 166 -5.43 1.40 -18.67
CA GLN A 166 -6.10 0.85 -19.84
C GLN A 166 -5.81 1.65 -21.11
N ASN A 167 -5.72 0.95 -22.25
CA ASN A 167 -5.64 1.52 -23.61
C ASN A 167 -4.53 2.57 -23.76
N VAL A 168 -3.33 2.22 -23.31
CA VAL A 168 -2.17 3.10 -23.26
C VAL A 168 -1.65 3.44 -24.65
N CYS A 169 -1.68 2.47 -25.55
CA CYS A 169 -1.34 2.65 -26.96
C CYS A 169 -2.03 1.57 -27.81
N GLU A 170 -1.96 1.73 -29.13
CA GLU A 170 -2.34 0.72 -30.10
C GLU A 170 -1.10 0.23 -30.84
N VAL A 171 -1.10 -1.05 -31.22
CA VAL A 171 -0.05 -1.63 -32.06
C VAL A 171 -0.69 -2.24 -33.29
N ARG A 172 -0.15 -1.86 -34.45
CA ARG A 172 -0.45 -2.47 -35.74
C ARG A 172 0.81 -3.12 -36.29
N SER A 173 0.74 -4.39 -36.63
CA SER A 173 1.91 -5.10 -37.17
C SER A 173 1.53 -6.22 -38.14
N ASN A 174 2.46 -6.55 -39.03
CA ASN A 174 2.46 -7.71 -39.91
C ASN A 174 3.54 -8.74 -39.54
N ASP A 175 4.17 -8.60 -38.36
CA ASP A 175 5.21 -9.52 -37.90
C ASP A 175 4.67 -10.95 -37.76
N GLU A 176 5.53 -11.95 -37.95
CA GLU A 176 5.12 -13.35 -37.83
C GLU A 176 4.63 -13.67 -36.41
N GLU A 177 5.32 -13.16 -35.40
CA GLU A 177 5.01 -13.36 -33.98
C GLU A 177 5.04 -12.03 -33.22
N ILE A 178 4.27 -11.98 -32.13
CA ILE A 178 4.20 -10.85 -31.22
C ILE A 178 4.52 -11.36 -29.81
N ILE A 179 5.41 -10.64 -29.12
CA ILE A 179 5.69 -10.86 -27.70
C ILE A 179 4.69 -10.02 -26.91
N HIS A 180 3.93 -10.68 -26.02
CA HIS A 180 2.89 -10.04 -25.21
C HIS A 180 3.42 -9.68 -23.82
N ASP A 181 4.29 -8.67 -23.78
CA ASP A 181 4.84 -8.09 -22.56
C ASP A 181 4.98 -6.55 -22.68
N GLY A 182 5.66 -5.94 -21.72
CA GLY A 182 5.98 -4.51 -21.71
C GLY A 182 6.64 -3.94 -22.96
N THR A 183 7.33 -4.75 -23.78
CA THR A 183 7.95 -4.28 -25.03
C THR A 183 6.90 -3.84 -26.07
N LEU A 184 5.63 -4.25 -25.91
CA LEU A 184 4.52 -3.73 -26.69
C LEU A 184 4.33 -2.21 -26.53
N LEU A 185 4.66 -1.65 -25.37
CA LEU A 185 4.58 -0.22 -25.11
C LEU A 185 5.59 0.55 -25.98
N ALA A 186 6.80 0.02 -26.15
CA ALA A 186 7.79 0.59 -27.07
C ALA A 186 7.31 0.46 -28.52
N LYS A 187 6.77 -0.69 -28.89
CA LYS A 187 6.26 -0.96 -30.25
C LYS A 187 5.09 -0.06 -30.64
N GLY A 188 4.23 0.29 -29.68
CA GLY A 188 3.12 1.23 -29.84
C GLY A 188 3.54 2.71 -29.71
N ASN A 189 4.84 3.00 -29.56
CA ASN A 189 5.38 4.34 -29.31
C ASN A 189 4.71 5.05 -28.11
N ALA A 190 4.40 4.31 -27.04
CA ALA A 190 3.82 4.88 -25.84
C ALA A 190 4.78 5.89 -25.19
N ASN A 191 4.25 7.07 -24.84
CA ASN A 191 5.02 8.11 -24.16
C ASN A 191 5.28 7.70 -22.71
N SER A 192 6.55 7.58 -22.33
CA SER A 192 6.96 7.19 -20.97
C SER A 192 6.38 8.13 -19.88
N GLU A 193 6.21 9.43 -20.17
CA GLU A 193 5.62 10.37 -19.21
C GLU A 193 4.13 10.09 -18.95
N ASP A 194 3.43 9.50 -19.92
CA ASP A 194 2.01 9.11 -19.80
C ASP A 194 1.84 7.68 -19.27
N LEU A 195 2.94 6.91 -19.16
CA LEU A 195 2.97 5.60 -18.49
C LEU A 195 3.09 5.71 -16.98
N ASN A 196 3.77 6.78 -16.53
CA ASN A 196 4.14 6.94 -15.14
C ASN A 196 3.00 7.56 -14.32
N TYR A 197 2.74 6.97 -13.15
CA TYR A 197 1.80 7.48 -12.17
C TYR A 197 2.15 7.00 -10.77
N LYS A 198 1.75 7.78 -9.78
CA LYS A 198 1.88 7.42 -8.38
C LYS A 198 0.55 6.92 -7.84
N LEU A 199 0.55 5.73 -7.26
CA LEU A 199 -0.57 5.14 -6.54
C LEU A 199 -0.31 5.24 -5.04
N SER A 200 -1.23 5.86 -4.31
CA SER A 200 -1.22 5.92 -2.85
C SER A 200 -2.50 5.36 -2.26
N PHE A 201 -2.44 4.71 -1.11
CA PHE A 201 -3.60 4.21 -0.39
C PHE A 201 -3.27 3.96 1.09
N ASP A 202 -4.30 3.98 1.93
CA ASP A 202 -4.19 3.63 3.33
C ASP A 202 -4.34 2.11 3.52
N VAL A 203 -3.53 1.56 4.43
CA VAL A 203 -3.69 0.21 4.98
C VAL A 203 -4.13 0.35 6.43
N VAL A 204 -5.32 -0.15 6.74
CA VAL A 204 -5.90 -0.14 8.08
C VAL A 204 -5.99 -1.57 8.61
N ILE A 205 -5.27 -1.85 9.68
CA ILE A 205 -5.29 -3.14 10.38
C ILE A 205 -6.12 -2.98 11.65
N GLU A 206 -7.30 -3.60 11.67
CA GLU A 206 -8.13 -3.73 12.86
C GLU A 206 -7.87 -5.07 13.55
N THR A 207 -7.61 -5.01 14.85
CA THR A 207 -7.33 -6.20 15.66
C THR A 207 -8.60 -6.76 16.32
N SER A 208 -8.52 -7.99 16.83
CA SER A 208 -9.57 -8.62 17.64
C SER A 208 -9.88 -7.90 18.96
N ARG A 209 -9.14 -6.84 19.31
CA ARG A 209 -9.41 -5.95 20.45
C ARG A 209 -10.00 -4.60 20.04
N ASP A 210 -10.49 -4.49 18.80
CA ASP A 210 -11.08 -3.28 18.23
C ASP A 210 -10.11 -2.08 18.18
N ILE A 211 -8.80 -2.35 18.21
CA ILE A 211 -7.76 -1.34 17.98
C ILE A 211 -7.43 -1.32 16.50
N LYS A 212 -7.43 -0.13 15.90
CA LYS A 212 -7.08 0.12 14.49
C LYS A 212 -5.75 0.82 14.37
N TYR A 213 -4.93 0.37 13.44
CA TYR A 213 -3.68 1.00 13.03
C TYR A 213 -3.78 1.36 11.56
N LYS A 214 -3.41 2.58 11.19
CA LYS A 214 -3.43 3.06 9.81
C LYS A 214 -2.06 3.56 9.40
N GLY A 215 -1.54 3.06 8.28
CA GLY A 215 -0.38 3.58 7.57
C GLY A 215 -0.74 3.89 6.13
N THR A 216 0.00 4.78 5.47
CA THR A 216 -0.23 5.15 4.07
C THR A 216 0.93 4.68 3.22
N ILE A 217 0.62 3.93 2.16
CA ILE A 217 1.58 3.46 1.16
C ILE A 217 1.53 4.40 -0.04
N SER A 218 2.69 4.65 -0.63
CA SER A 218 2.85 5.39 -1.88
C SER A 218 3.87 4.69 -2.77
N ILE A 219 3.52 4.45 -4.03
CA ILE A 219 4.35 3.69 -4.98
C ILE A 219 4.28 4.38 -6.35
N GLU A 220 5.45 4.55 -6.98
CA GLU A 220 5.56 4.99 -8.38
C GLU A 220 5.44 3.77 -9.31
N LEU A 221 4.59 3.86 -10.31
CA LEU A 221 4.26 2.80 -11.26
C LEU A 221 4.41 3.31 -12.72
N PRO A 222 4.88 2.49 -13.68
CA PRO A 222 5.41 1.15 -13.45
C PRO A 222 6.76 1.21 -12.72
N THR A 223 7.18 0.07 -12.18
CA THR A 223 8.52 -0.06 -11.61
C THR A 223 9.53 -0.40 -12.70
N GLY A 224 10.70 0.24 -12.72
CA GLY A 224 11.74 -0.03 -13.72
C GLY A 224 11.37 0.35 -15.17
N ASP A 225 12.21 -0.08 -16.12
CA ASP A 225 12.02 0.21 -17.55
C ASP A 225 11.29 -0.94 -18.25
N VAL A 226 9.95 -0.91 -18.15
CA VAL A 226 9.06 -1.91 -18.75
C VAL A 226 9.13 -1.90 -20.28
N GLN A 227 9.38 -0.74 -20.91
CA GLN A 227 9.40 -0.61 -22.37
C GLN A 227 10.58 -1.35 -22.99
N THR A 228 11.72 -1.40 -22.30
CA THR A 228 12.91 -2.13 -22.75
C THR A 228 12.96 -3.56 -22.23
N GLN A 229 12.60 -3.77 -20.96
CA GLN A 229 12.80 -5.06 -20.28
C GLN A 229 11.62 -6.03 -20.43
N GLY A 230 10.45 -5.54 -20.89
CA GLY A 230 9.22 -6.32 -21.04
C GLY A 230 8.54 -6.59 -19.70
N LYS A 231 9.28 -7.12 -18.73
CA LYS A 231 8.80 -7.38 -17.37
C LYS A 231 9.84 -6.93 -16.35
N THR A 232 9.38 -6.21 -15.34
CA THR A 232 10.23 -5.69 -14.27
C THR A 232 9.65 -6.06 -12.91
N GLN A 233 10.50 -5.98 -11.88
CA GLN A 233 10.13 -6.29 -10.51
C GLN A 233 10.83 -5.35 -9.53
N LEU A 234 10.09 -4.86 -8.56
CA LEU A 234 10.58 -4.19 -7.36
C LEU A 234 10.25 -5.04 -6.14
N GLU A 235 11.20 -5.23 -5.23
CA GLU A 235 10.98 -5.81 -3.91
C GLU A 235 11.31 -4.76 -2.84
N LYS A 236 10.39 -4.56 -1.90
CA LYS A 236 10.53 -3.66 -0.75
C LYS A 236 10.26 -4.43 0.53
N THR A 237 11.23 -4.40 1.45
CA THR A 237 11.15 -5.02 2.79
C THR A 237 11.36 -4.01 3.92
N ASP A 238 11.89 -2.83 3.61
CA ASP A 238 11.99 -1.71 4.55
C ASP A 238 10.75 -0.81 4.40
N PHE A 239 9.95 -0.73 5.47
CA PHE A 239 8.74 0.09 5.56
C PHE A 239 8.86 1.21 6.59
N SER A 240 10.09 1.63 6.93
CA SER A 240 10.34 2.73 7.86
C SER A 240 9.74 4.07 7.38
N ASP A 241 9.44 4.20 6.10
CA ASP A 241 8.73 5.34 5.50
C ASP A 241 7.20 5.29 5.69
N VAL A 242 6.65 4.14 6.10
CA VAL A 242 5.21 3.96 6.35
C VAL A 242 4.92 4.07 7.85
N ILE A 243 4.46 5.25 8.27
CA ILE A 243 4.18 5.53 9.68
C ILE A 243 2.76 5.06 10.05
N PHE A 244 2.66 3.93 10.74
CA PHE A 244 1.39 3.45 11.27
C PHE A 244 1.00 4.18 12.55
N LYS A 245 -0.23 4.71 12.62
CA LYS A 245 -0.78 5.36 13.81
C LYS A 245 -2.04 4.66 14.28
N ARG A 246 -2.23 4.66 15.60
CA ARG A 246 -3.46 4.17 16.21
C ARG A 246 -4.59 5.17 15.97
N MET A 247 -5.75 4.67 15.58
CA MET A 247 -6.98 5.46 15.40
C MET A 247 -7.91 5.35 16.61
#